data_AF-A0A259CY05-F1
#
_entry.id   AF-A0A259CY05-F1
#
_cell.length_a   1.000
_cell.length_b   1.000
_cell.length_c   1.000
_cell.angle_alpha   90.00
_cell.angle_beta   90.00
_cell.angle_gamma   90.00
#
_symmetry.space_group_name_H-M   'P 1'
#
loop_
_entity.id
_entity.type
_entity.pdbx_description
1 polymer ?
#
loop_
_entity_poly.entity_id
_entity_poly.type
_entity_poly.pdbx_seq_one_letter_code
_entity_poly.pdbx_strand_id
1 'polypeptide(L)' 'LWDRNITITTRLVDTDSTPMLLTLLQSNKIDAKSLITHRFSLLNALVAYQTFENAAETHALKVLIEP' A
#
# COMPACT_ATOMS: atom_id res chain seq x y z
N LEU A 1 -28.44 -3.86 13.74
CA LEU A 1 -27.78 -4.53 12.59
C LEU A 1 -28.76 -5.45 11.89
N TRP A 2 -29.38 -6.35 12.64
CA TRP A 2 -30.44 -7.26 12.18
C TRP A 2 -31.72 -6.57 11.70
N ASP A 3 -32.00 -5.36 12.18
CA ASP A 3 -33.07 -4.46 11.73
C ASP A 3 -32.69 -3.63 10.49
N ARG A 4 -31.40 -3.57 10.12
CA ARG A 4 -30.86 -2.66 9.10
C ARG A 4 -30.37 -3.37 7.83
N ASN A 5 -30.54 -4.69 7.71
CA ASN A 5 -30.16 -5.49 6.54
C ASN A 5 -28.76 -5.16 6.00
N ILE A 6 -27.75 -5.12 6.87
CA ILE A 6 -26.38 -4.75 6.49
C ILE A 6 -25.64 -5.97 5.93
N THR A 7 -25.12 -5.86 4.71
CA THR A 7 -24.20 -6.85 4.11
C THR A 7 -22.76 -6.55 4.53
N ILE A 8 -22.08 -7.55 5.10
CA ILE A 8 -20.64 -7.49 5.41
C ILE A 8 -19.91 -8.36 4.39
N THR A 9 -19.05 -7.75 3.58
CA THR A 9 -18.23 -8.46 2.58
C THR A 9 -16.76 -8.40 2.99
N THR A 10 -16.13 -9.55 3.09
CA THR A 10 -14.69 -9.69 3.32
C THR A 10 -14.06 -10.46 2.16
N ARG A 11 -12.81 -10.15 1.81
CA ARG A 11 -12.05 -10.90 0.82
C ARG A 11 -10.59 -10.98 1.26
N LEU A 12 -9.96 -12.14 1.06
CA LEU A 12 -8.51 -12.29 1.17
C LEU A 12 -7.85 -11.69 -0.08
N VAL A 13 -6.73 -11.01 0.07
CA VAL A 13 -6.01 -10.48 -1.11
C VAL A 13 -5.64 -11.62 -2.07
N ASP A 14 -6.17 -11.60 -3.29
CA ASP A 14 -6.11 -12.74 -4.24
C ASP A 14 -5.59 -12.39 -5.64
N THR A 15 -4.93 -11.23 -5.82
CA THR A 15 -4.30 -10.76 -7.08
C THR A 15 -5.20 -10.64 -8.32
N ASP A 16 -6.47 -11.02 -8.22
CA ASP A 16 -7.45 -11.00 -9.32
C ASP A 16 -7.58 -9.60 -9.96
N SER A 17 -7.52 -8.55 -9.14
CA SER A 17 -7.61 -7.16 -9.60
C SER A 17 -6.32 -6.61 -10.23
N THR A 18 -5.24 -7.38 -10.28
CA THR A 18 -3.92 -6.88 -10.75
C THR A 18 -3.95 -6.35 -12.18
N PRO A 19 -4.51 -7.06 -13.19
CA PRO A 19 -4.54 -6.55 -14.56
C PRO A 19 -5.27 -5.21 -14.66
N MET A 20 -6.41 -5.08 -13.97
CA MET A 20 -7.20 -3.84 -13.92
C MET A 20 -6.40 -2.69 -13.28
N LEU A 21 -5.72 -2.95 -12.15
CA LEU A 21 -4.88 -1.95 -11.49
C LEU A 21 -3.72 -1.48 -12.38
N LEU A 22 -3.10 -2.37 -13.15
CA LEU A 22 -2.06 -2.01 -14.11
C LEU A 22 -2.61 -1.14 -15.25
N THR A 23 -3.81 -1.44 -15.77
CA THR A 23 -4.46 -0.58 -16.77
C THR A 23 -4.77 0.82 -16.23
N LEU A 24 -5.24 0.93 -14.98
CA LEU A 24 -5.47 2.22 -14.33
C LEU A 24 -4.18 3.02 -14.11
N LEU A 25 -3.09 2.34 -13.75
CA LEU A 25 -1.77 2.96 -13.62
C LEU A 25 -1.28 3.49 -14.97
N GLN A 26 -1.33 2.67 -16.02
CA GLN A 26 -0.89 3.05 -17.38
C GLN A 26 -1.70 4.20 -17.96
N SER A 27 -3.00 4.24 -17.67
CA SER A 27 -3.89 5.33 -18.11
C SER A 27 -3.82 6.58 -17.22
N ASN A 28 -2.87 6.63 -16.27
CA ASN A 28 -2.69 7.72 -15.29
C ASN A 28 -3.96 8.05 -14.49
N LYS A 29 -4.83 7.07 -14.28
CA LYS A 29 -6.01 7.20 -13.42
C LYS A 29 -5.68 7.02 -11.94
N ILE A 30 -4.53 6.41 -11.65
CA ILE A 30 -3.98 6.26 -10.30
C ILE A 30 -2.53 6.75 -10.33
N ASP A 31 -2.18 7.68 -9.44
CA ASP A 31 -0.78 8.01 -9.16
C ASP A 31 -0.27 7.19 -7.97
N ALA A 32 0.28 6.01 -8.25
CA ALA A 32 0.85 5.14 -7.22
C ALA A 32 2.11 5.72 -6.56
N LYS A 33 2.79 6.69 -7.20
CA LYS A 33 4.02 7.28 -6.63
C LYS A 33 3.70 8.17 -5.43
N SER A 34 2.53 8.81 -5.42
CA SER A 34 2.04 9.63 -4.30
C SER A 34 1.94 8.87 -2.97
N LEU A 35 1.81 7.54 -3.01
CA LEU A 35 1.75 6.71 -1.81
C LEU A 35 3.12 6.58 -1.13
N ILE A 36 4.22 6.71 -1.88
CA ILE A 36 5.59 6.48 -1.40
C ILE A 36 6.04 7.67 -0.56
N THR A 37 6.03 7.48 0.76
CA THR A 37 6.51 8.48 1.73
C THR A 37 8.02 8.42 1.98
N HIS A 38 8.62 7.23 1.89
CA HIS A 38 10.03 7.01 2.23
C HIS A 38 10.70 6.11 1.21
N ARG A 39 11.98 6.38 0.94
CA ARG A 39 12.84 5.60 0.05
C ARG A 39 14.12 5.22 0.79
N PHE A 40 14.50 3.96 0.69
CA PHE A 40 15.74 3.44 1.23
C PHE A 40 16.45 2.59 0.18
N SER A 41 17.77 2.53 0.24
CA SER A 41 18.54 1.52 -0.48
C SER A 41 18.41 0.16 0.23
N LEU A 42 18.68 -0.92 -0.49
CA LEU A 42 18.64 -2.29 0.04
C LEU A 42 19.57 -2.48 1.25
N LEU A 43 20.73 -1.80 1.27
CA LEU A 43 21.66 -1.81 2.40
C LEU A 43 21.03 -1.28 3.70
N ASN A 44 19.99 -0.47 3.59
CA ASN A 44 19.27 0.14 4.72
C ASN A 44 17.94 -0.56 5.01
N ALA A 45 17.75 -1.81 4.56
CA ALA A 45 16.48 -2.54 4.75
C ALA A 45 16.03 -2.61 6.21
N LEU A 46 16.96 -2.73 7.17
CA LEU A 46 16.62 -2.76 8.59
C LEU A 46 16.10 -1.41 9.09
N VAL A 47 16.71 -0.31 8.65
CA VAL A 47 16.24 1.05 8.98
C VAL A 47 14.88 1.32 8.32
N ALA A 48 14.69 0.86 7.09
CA ALA A 48 13.42 0.94 6.38
C ALA A 48 12.29 0.21 7.15
N TYR A 49 12.60 -0.97 7.68
CA TYR A 49 11.68 -1.75 8.52
C TYR A 49 11.32 -1.01 9.81
N GLN A 50 12.31 -0.55 10.56
CA GLN A 50 12.09 0.21 11.81
C GLN A 50 11.29 1.51 11.58
N THR A 51 11.54 2.18 10.45
CA THR A 51 10.79 3.39 10.08
C THR A 51 9.32 3.07 9.83
N PHE A 52 9.03 1.96 9.16
CA PHE A 52 7.65 1.52 8.90
C PHE A 52 6.96 0.98 10.15
N GLU A 53 7.68 0.28 11.02
CA GLU A 53 7.19 -0.20 12.32
C GLU A 53 6.70 0.96 13.20
N ASN A 54 7.42 2.09 13.20
CA ASN A 54 7.06 3.30 13.94
C ASN A 54 6.29 4.33 13.10
N ALA A 55 5.44 3.87 12.17
CA ALA A 55 4.71 4.71 11.21
C ALA A 55 3.91 5.88 11.83
N ALA A 56 3.42 5.71 13.07
CA ALA A 56 2.70 6.78 13.77
C ALA A 56 3.58 8.00 14.07
N GLU A 57 4.87 7.81 14.30
CA GLU A 57 5.86 8.86 14.61
C GLU A 57 6.60 9.30 13.35
N THR A 58 6.93 8.36 12.47
CA THR A 58 7.70 8.63 11.24
C THR A 58 6.84 9.11 10.08
N HIS A 59 5.51 9.06 10.22
CA HIS A 59 4.55 9.32 9.16
C HIS A 59 4.75 8.44 7.91
N ALA A 60 5.28 7.22 8.10
CA ALA A 60 5.46 6.26 7.01
C ALA A 60 4.12 5.68 6.55
N LEU A 61 3.79 5.86 5.26
CA LEU A 61 2.62 5.26 4.60
C LEU A 61 3.03 4.09 3.70
N LYS A 62 4.01 4.33 2.82
CA LYS A 62 4.62 3.33 1.95
C LYS A 62 6.11 3.58 1.89
N VAL A 63 6.88 2.52 2.13
CA VAL A 63 8.33 2.50 2.01
C VAL A 63 8.71 1.78 0.72
N LEU A 64 9.55 2.41 -0.09
CA LEU A 64 10.16 1.79 -1.27
C LEU A 64 11.61 1.43 -0.95
N ILE A 65 12.01 0.21 -1.27
CA ILE A 65 13.41 -0.24 -1.21
C ILE A 65 13.93 -0.32 -2.64
N GLU A 66 15.00 0.41 -2.91
CA GLU A 66 15.71 0.41 -4.19
C GLU A 66 16.96 -0.49 -4.10
N PRO A 67 17.33 -1.20 -5.19
CA PRO A 67 18.50 -2.09 -5.22
C PRO A 67 19.80 -1.44 -4.73
#